data_AF-A0A822Z615-F1
#
_entry.id   AF-A0A822Z615-F1
#
_cell.length_a   1.000
_cell.length_b   1.000
_cell.length_c   1.000
_cell.angle_alpha   90.00
_cell.angle_beta   90.00
_cell.angle_gamma   90.00
#
_symmetry.space_group_name_H-M   'P 1'
#
loop_
_entity.id
_entity.type
_entity.pdbx_description
1 polymer ?
#
loop_
_entity_poly.entity_id
_entity_poly.type
_entity_poly.pdbx_seq_one_letter_code
_entity_poly.pdbx_strand_id
1 'polypeptide(L)'
;MEEETAKKEIIRSLKVLQGYLVPFYSWFYSTETCGNFSIESECPKIVAWGKRYMERESVYETLPHHHKIYEFVLQLKKRLGIE
;
A
#
# COMPACT_ATOMS: atom_id res chain seq x y z
N MET A 1 7.43 -31.53 14.32
CA MET A 1 7.07 -31.54 12.88
C MET A 1 5.80 -30.71 12.65
N GLU A 2 4.74 -30.89 13.43
CA GLU A 2 3.51 -30.08 13.32
C GLU A 2 3.71 -28.58 13.59
N GLU A 3 4.52 -28.20 14.58
CA GLU A 3 4.81 -26.79 14.88
C GLU A 3 5.53 -26.06 13.72
N GLU A 4 6.43 -26.77 13.04
CA GLU A 4 7.16 -26.27 11.86
C GLU A 4 6.21 -26.02 10.68
N THR A 5 5.24 -26.93 10.48
CA THR A 5 4.20 -26.79 9.47
C THR A 5 3.29 -25.61 9.78
N ALA A 6 2.84 -25.46 11.03
CA ALA A 6 2.01 -24.34 11.46
C ALA A 6 2.72 -22.98 11.24
N LYS A 7 4.02 -22.89 11.56
CA LYS A 7 4.82 -21.68 11.29
C LYS A 7 4.88 -21.36 9.79
N LYS A 8 5.06 -22.36 8.93
CA LYS A 8 5.09 -22.16 7.46
C LYS A 8 3.75 -21.71 6.90
N GLU A 9 2.64 -22.24 7.42
CA GLU A 9 1.30 -21.80 7.03
C GLU A 9 1.00 -20.37 7.47
N ILE A 10 1.36 -20.00 8.71
CA ILE A 10 1.25 -18.62 9.20
C ILE A 10 2.07 -17.68 8.31
N ILE A 11 3.31 -18.03 7.98
CA ILE A 11 4.16 -17.23 7.09
C ILE A 11 3.54 -17.09 5.70
N ARG A 12 2.96 -18.17 5.15
CA ARG A 12 2.28 -18.14 3.85
C ARG A 12 1.08 -17.20 3.87
N SER A 13 0.23 -17.29 4.89
CA SER A 13 -0.93 -16.43 5.06
C SER A 13 -0.54 -14.95 5.23
N LEU A 14 0.52 -14.66 5.99
CA LEU A 14 1.05 -13.31 6.13
C LEU A 14 1.57 -12.75 4.79
N LYS A 15 2.22 -13.55 3.95
CA LYS A 15 2.67 -13.12 2.62
C LYS A 15 1.50 -12.76 1.70
N VAL A 16 0.43 -13.55 1.74
CA VAL A 16 -0.79 -13.29 0.96
C VAL A 16 -1.41 -11.95 1.36
N LEU A 17 -1.57 -11.71 2.67
CA LEU A 17 -2.10 -10.44 3.18
C LEU A 17 -1.23 -9.23 2.83
N GLN A 18 0.11 -9.39 2.89
CA GLN A 18 1.04 -8.34 2.47
C GLN A 18 0.81 -7.97 0.99
N GLY A 19 0.66 -8.95 0.09
CA GLY A 19 0.40 -8.68 -1.32
C GLY A 19 -0.85 -7.83 -1.58
N TYR A 20 -1.88 -7.95 -0.74
CA TYR A 20 -3.08 -7.12 -0.85
C TYR A 20 -2.90 -5.71 -0.27
N LEU A 21 -2.22 -5.57 0.87
CA LEU A 21 -2.07 -4.28 1.57
C LEU A 21 -1.13 -3.30 0.84
N VAL A 22 -0.27 -3.82 -0.02
CA VAL A 22 0.84 -3.06 -0.62
C VAL A 22 0.37 -2.14 -1.75
N PRO A 23 -0.47 -2.61 -2.69
CA PRO A 23 -1.16 -1.71 -3.60
C PRO A 23 -1.95 -0.62 -2.87
N PHE A 24 -2.47 -0.86 -1.65
CA PHE A 24 -3.14 0.22 -0.91
C PHE A 24 -2.16 1.29 -0.43
N TYR A 25 -0.96 0.91 0.01
CA TYR A 25 0.05 1.88 0.44
C TYR A 25 0.44 2.85 -0.67
N SER A 26 0.52 2.38 -1.92
CA SER A 26 0.89 3.24 -3.04
C SER A 26 -0.20 4.28 -3.40
N TRP A 27 -1.43 4.08 -2.94
CA TRP A 27 -2.54 5.03 -3.08
C TRP A 27 -2.61 6.05 -1.94
N PHE A 28 -1.85 5.86 -0.86
CA PHE A 28 -1.91 6.75 0.32
C PHE A 28 -1.67 8.20 -0.06
N TYR A 29 -0.65 8.45 -0.88
CA TYR A 29 -0.34 9.79 -1.39
C TYR A 29 -1.54 10.44 -2.10
N SER A 30 -2.19 9.70 -3.00
CA SER A 30 -3.36 10.20 -3.72
C SER A 30 -4.54 10.46 -2.79
N THR A 31 -4.76 9.58 -1.81
CA THR A 31 -5.86 9.73 -0.84
C THR A 31 -5.64 10.89 0.13
N GLU A 32 -4.42 11.06 0.65
CA GLU A 32 -4.05 12.19 1.51
C GLU A 32 -4.21 13.51 0.76
N THR A 33 -3.70 13.57 -0.47
CA THR A 33 -3.79 14.78 -1.31
C THR A 33 -5.22 15.11 -1.69
N CYS A 34 -6.04 14.12 -2.07
CA CYS A 34 -7.43 14.36 -2.47
C CYS A 34 -8.34 14.65 -1.27
N GLY A 35 -8.07 14.04 -0.11
CA GLY A 35 -8.89 14.20 1.09
C GLY A 35 -8.38 15.29 2.05
N ASN A 36 -7.23 15.90 1.77
CA ASN A 36 -6.60 16.92 2.60
C ASN A 36 -6.43 16.51 4.08
N PHE A 37 -5.97 15.27 4.30
CA PHE A 37 -5.69 14.69 5.62
C PHE A 37 -4.35 13.95 5.59
N SER A 38 -3.83 13.59 6.77
CA SER A 38 -2.64 12.74 6.89
C SER A 38 -3.01 11.36 7.41
N ILE A 39 -2.65 10.32 6.67
CA ILE A 39 -2.78 8.93 7.11
C ILE A 39 -1.73 8.64 8.19
N GLU A 40 -0.58 9.29 8.16
CA GLU A 40 0.47 9.13 9.17
C GLU A 40 0.02 9.64 10.55
N SER A 41 -0.77 10.72 10.61
CA SER A 41 -1.30 11.21 11.89
C SER A 41 -2.35 10.28 12.51
N GLU A 42 -3.26 9.76 11.68
CA GLU A 42 -4.34 8.87 12.15
C GLU A 42 -3.84 7.44 12.42
N CYS A 43 -2.97 6.92 11.54
CA CYS A 43 -2.58 5.52 11.48
C CYS A 43 -1.05 5.35 11.34
N PRO A 44 -0.24 5.83 12.32
CA PRO A 44 1.22 5.83 12.22
C PRO A 44 1.82 4.42 12.08
N LYS A 45 1.19 3.40 12.67
CA LYS A 45 1.66 2.00 12.59
C LYS A 45 1.56 1.43 11.18
N ILE A 46 0.52 1.80 10.43
CA ILE A 46 0.30 1.33 9.06
C ILE A 46 1.31 1.99 8.13
N VAL A 47 1.53 3.30 8.29
CA VAL A 47 2.53 4.03 7.51
C VAL A 47 3.94 3.49 7.79
N ALA A 48 4.30 3.27 9.06
CA ALA A 48 5.59 2.67 9.41
C ALA A 48 5.75 1.25 8.83
N TRP A 49 4.69 0.45 8.78
CA TRP A 49 4.70 -0.86 8.12
C TRP A 49 4.92 -0.74 6.61
N GLY A 50 4.22 0.19 5.94
CA GLY A 50 4.38 0.44 4.52
C GLY A 50 5.80 0.89 4.16
N LYS A 51 6.37 1.83 4.93
CA LYS A 51 7.78 2.29 4.79
C LYS A 51 8.76 1.10 4.84
N ARG A 52 8.66 0.24 5.86
CA ARG A 52 9.49 -0.99 5.99
C ARG A 52 9.29 -1.99 4.85
N TYR A 53 8.11 -2.02 4.24
CA TYR A 53 7.82 -2.93 3.14
C TYR A 53 8.41 -2.43 1.81
N MET A 54 8.38 -1.11 1.58
CA MET A 54 8.97 -0.48 0.39
C MET A 54 10.50 -0.55 0.35
N GLU A 55 11.17 -0.77 1.49
CA GLU A 55 12.62 -1.02 1.57
C GLU A 55 13.03 -2.37 0.93
N ARG A 56 12.08 -3.27 0.63
CA ARG A 56 12.37 -4.52 -0.07
C ARG A 56 12.38 -4.28 -1.58
N GLU A 57 13.55 -4.41 -2.22
CA GLU A 57 13.74 -4.20 -3.67
C GLU A 57 12.68 -4.93 -4.53
N SER A 58 12.42 -6.20 -4.25
CA SER A 58 11.47 -7.03 -5.02
C SER A 58 10.03 -6.49 -5.05
N VAL A 59 9.69 -5.65 -4.09
CA VAL A 59 8.38 -5.02 -3.97
C VAL A 59 8.37 -3.69 -4.70
N TYR A 60 9.40 -2.89 -4.46
CA TYR A 60 9.49 -1.54 -4.98
C TYR A 60 9.42 -1.52 -6.51
N GLU A 61 10.08 -2.47 -7.17
CA GLU A 61 10.08 -2.56 -8.64
C GLU A 61 8.74 -2.98 -9.25
N THR A 62 7.89 -3.68 -8.48
CA THR A 62 6.61 -4.20 -9.00
C THR A 62 5.46 -3.22 -8.83
N LEU A 63 5.63 -2.18 -7.99
CA LEU A 63 4.59 -1.22 -7.70
C LEU A 63 4.70 0.04 -8.56
N PRO A 64 3.58 0.57 -9.06
CA PRO A 64 3.55 1.90 -9.65
C PRO A 64 3.97 2.93 -8.60
N HIS A 65 4.90 3.82 -8.98
CA HIS A 65 5.25 4.98 -8.17
C HIS A 65 4.01 5.78 -7.77
N HIS A 66 4.00 6.27 -6.53
CA HIS A 66 2.86 6.98 -5.94
C HIS A 66 2.38 8.16 -6.81
N HIS A 67 3.32 8.87 -7.46
CA HIS A 67 3.00 9.96 -8.39
C HIS A 67 2.20 9.50 -9.62
N LYS A 68 2.51 8.33 -10.19
CA LYS A 68 1.76 7.79 -11.35
C LYS A 68 0.32 7.44 -10.95
N ILE A 69 0.14 6.93 -9.74
CA ILE A 69 -1.20 6.65 -9.20
C ILE A 69 -1.97 7.95 -8.98
N TYR A 70 -1.30 9.00 -8.49
CA TYR A 70 -1.93 10.30 -8.34
C TYR A 70 -2.34 10.92 -9.68
N GLU A 71 -1.48 10.89 -10.69
CA GLU A 71 -1.83 11.31 -12.05
C GLU A 71 -3.05 10.54 -12.59
N PHE A 72 -3.09 9.22 -12.37
CA PHE A 72 -4.24 8.40 -12.73
C PHE A 72 -5.51 8.82 -12.00
N VAL A 73 -5.43 9.10 -10.69
CA VAL A 73 -6.56 9.60 -9.89
C VAL A 73 -7.05 10.94 -10.41
N LEU A 74 -6.16 11.88 -10.77
CA LEU A 74 -6.55 13.16 -11.37
C LEU A 74 -7.27 12.97 -12.71
N GLN A 75 -6.79 12.07 -13.57
CA GLN A 75 -7.47 11.74 -14.82
C GLN A 75 -8.86 11.13 -14.58
N LEU A 76 -9.00 10.28 -13.55
CA LEU A 76 -10.30 9.73 -13.16
C LEU A 76 -11.26 10.81 -12.67
N LYS A 77 -10.81 11.72 -11.79
CA LYS A 77 -11.62 12.84 -11.31
C LYS A 77 -12.15 13.68 -12.48
N LYS A 78 -11.29 14.00 -13.44
CA LYS A 78 -11.66 14.73 -14.66
C LYS A 78 -12.70 13.99 -15.49
N ARG A 79 -12.51 12.68 -15.71
CA ARG A 79 -13.45 11.84 -16.47
C ARG A 79 -14.82 11.71 -15.80
N LEU A 80 -14.84 11.70 -14.47
CA LEU A 80 -16.07 11.59 -13.67
C LEU A 80 -16.73 12.96 -13.43
N GLY A 81 -16.11 14.08 -13.80
CA GLY A 81 -16.63 15.43 -13.58
C GLY A 81 -16.62 15.86 -12.11
N ILE A 82 -15.69 15.32 -11.31
CA ILE A 82 -15.53 15.59 -9.86
C ILE A 82 -14.30 16.49 -9.62
N GLU A 83 -13.95 17.31 -10.62
CA GLU A 83 -12.87 18.29 -10.56
C GLU A 83 -13.43 19.67 -10.20
#